data_AF-A9HGS6-F1
#
_entry.id   AF-A9HGS6-F1
#
_cell.length_a   1.000
_cell.length_b   1.000
_cell.length_c   1.000
_cell.angle_alpha   90.00
_cell.angle_beta   90.00
_cell.angle_gamma   90.00
#
_symmetry.space_group_name_H-M   'P 1'
#
loop_
_entity.id
_entity.type
_entity.pdbx_description
1 polymer ?
#
loop_
_entity_poly.entity_id
_entity_poly.type
_entity_poly.pdbx_seq_one_letter_code
_entity_poly.pdbx_strand_id
1 'polypeptide(L)'
;MRIAELGKATVQAELTVRRQMAVRIGRQAAFLVIAGVFGLLAVLSGHALLWAFAVQVLKFSVLWAAVLVFAVDAVMALLFLLLGRRSIMTPAEIRARFERDHAINELRQAMALTAVTTAVAGPVGRQAGRAIWHIVRSVFGGKGRV
;
A
#
# COMPACT_ATOMS: atom_id res chain seq x y z
N MET A 1 -28.57 -5.80 6.08
CA MET A 1 -27.91 -4.49 6.29
C MET A 1 -26.39 -4.59 6.46
N ARG A 2 -25.84 -5.59 7.17
CA ARG A 2 -24.42 -5.58 7.59
C ARG A 2 -23.34 -5.77 6.49
N ILE A 3 -23.54 -6.65 5.50
CA ILE A 3 -22.44 -7.02 4.57
C ILE A 3 -22.10 -5.91 3.58
N ALA A 4 -23.10 -5.17 3.08
CA ALA A 4 -22.87 -4.07 2.15
C ALA A 4 -22.19 -2.86 2.82
N GLU A 5 -22.52 -2.57 4.07
CA GLU A 5 -21.86 -1.53 4.87
C GLU A 5 -20.43 -1.93 5.27
N LEU A 6 -20.22 -3.20 5.68
CA LEU A 6 -18.89 -3.77 5.88
C LEU A 6 -18.05 -3.69 4.58
N GLY A 7 -18.66 -3.99 3.43
CA GLY A 7 -18.03 -3.84 2.11
C GLY A 7 -17.59 -2.40 1.84
N LYS A 8 -18.47 -1.41 2.07
CA LYS A 8 -18.11 0.00 1.95
C LYS A 8 -16.99 0.41 2.91
N ALA A 9 -17.02 -0.07 4.15
CA ALA A 9 -16.00 0.21 5.16
C ALA A 9 -14.63 -0.37 4.76
N THR A 10 -14.58 -1.59 4.24
CA THR A 10 -13.32 -2.20 3.77
C THR A 10 -12.72 -1.45 2.57
N VAL A 11 -13.55 -1.04 1.60
CA VAL A 11 -13.09 -0.25 0.44
C VAL A 11 -12.57 1.12 0.88
N GLN A 12 -13.24 1.79 1.83
CA GLN A 12 -12.76 3.04 2.39
C GLN A 12 -11.43 2.88 3.15
N ALA A 13 -11.27 1.80 3.93
CA ALA A 13 -10.03 1.49 4.63
C ALA A 13 -8.88 1.19 3.66
N GLU A 14 -9.16 0.54 2.53
CA GLU A 14 -8.14 0.31 1.51
C GLU A 14 -7.73 1.61 0.78
N LEU A 15 -8.68 2.50 0.51
CA LEU A 15 -8.42 3.82 -0.05
C LEU A 15 -7.58 4.70 0.87
N THR A 16 -7.84 4.70 2.18
CA THR A 16 -7.03 5.45 3.15
C THR A 16 -5.60 4.93 3.22
N VAL A 17 -5.39 3.60 3.18
CA VAL A 17 -4.04 3.00 3.07
C VAL A 17 -3.32 3.47 1.82
N ARG A 18 -3.98 3.38 0.65
CA ARG A 18 -3.37 3.80 -0.63
C ARG A 18 -3.04 5.30 -0.65
N ARG A 19 -3.90 6.14 -0.06
CA ARG A 19 -3.67 7.58 0.06
C ARG A 19 -2.45 7.91 0.92
N GLN A 20 -2.31 7.25 2.08
CA GLN A 20 -1.15 7.44 2.95
C GLN A 20 0.15 6.96 2.29
N MET A 21 0.09 5.83 1.57
CA MET A 21 1.23 5.32 0.80
C MET A 21 1.63 6.29 -0.32
N ALA A 22 0.66 6.87 -1.03
CA ALA A 22 0.89 7.87 -2.06
C ALA A 22 1.55 9.15 -1.50
N VAL A 23 1.13 9.62 -0.32
CA VAL A 23 1.77 10.76 0.35
C VAL A 23 3.22 10.46 0.73
N ARG A 24 3.51 9.25 1.24
CA ARG A 24 4.88 8.83 1.56
C ARG A 24 5.77 8.82 0.33
N ILE A 25 5.31 8.19 -0.74
CA ILE A 25 6.03 8.08 -2.02
C ILE A 25 6.20 9.46 -2.64
N GLY A 26 5.15 10.30 -2.64
CA GLY A 26 5.20 11.66 -3.16
C GLY A 26 6.20 12.54 -2.41
N ARG A 27 6.21 12.48 -1.09
CA ARG A 27 7.19 13.20 -0.26
C ARG A 27 8.61 12.69 -0.49
N GLN A 28 8.81 11.38 -0.55
CA GLN A 28 10.12 10.79 -0.83
C GLN A 28 10.62 11.19 -2.22
N ALA A 29 9.77 11.12 -3.24
CA ALA A 29 10.10 11.56 -4.60
C ALA A 29 10.46 13.04 -4.64
N ALA A 30 9.70 13.91 -3.98
CA ALA A 30 10.00 15.34 -3.91
C ALA A 30 11.36 15.61 -3.25
N PHE A 31 11.66 15.00 -2.11
CA PHE A 31 12.97 15.14 -1.47
C PHE A 31 14.10 14.55 -2.30
N LEU A 32 13.87 13.45 -3.02
CA LEU A 32 14.88 12.83 -3.87
C LEU A 32 15.17 13.70 -5.10
N VAL A 33 14.16 14.36 -5.66
CA VAL A 33 14.33 15.36 -6.73
C VAL A 33 15.13 16.55 -6.22
N ILE A 34 14.77 17.11 -5.06
CA ILE A 34 15.50 18.24 -4.45
C ILE A 34 16.96 17.84 -4.16
N ALA A 35 17.18 16.67 -3.56
CA ALA A 35 18.51 16.13 -3.31
C ALA A 35 19.29 15.88 -4.61
N GLY A 36 18.63 15.44 -5.68
CA GLY A 36 19.24 15.29 -7.00
C GLY A 36 19.71 16.62 -7.60
N VAL A 37 18.85 17.64 -7.55
CA VAL A 37 19.18 18.98 -8.10
C VAL A 37 20.28 19.65 -7.29
N PHE A 38 20.13 19.74 -5.97
CA PHE A 38 21.15 20.34 -5.10
C PHE A 38 22.42 19.50 -5.04
N GLY A 39 22.32 18.17 -5.10
CA GLY A 39 23.46 17.26 -5.17
C GLY A 39 24.27 17.45 -6.44
N LEU A 40 23.61 17.57 -7.61
CA LEU A 40 24.28 17.88 -8.87
C LEU A 40 25.02 19.22 -8.82
N LEU A 41 24.36 20.26 -8.30
CA LEU A 41 24.99 21.58 -8.15
C LEU A 41 26.17 21.56 -7.16
N ALA A 42 26.04 20.83 -6.05
CA ALA A 42 27.09 20.64 -5.05
C ALA A 42 28.28 19.86 -5.62
N VAL A 43 28.04 18.82 -6.43
CA VAL A 43 29.10 18.09 -7.14
C VAL A 43 29.77 18.99 -8.17
N LEU A 44 29.03 19.75 -8.97
CA LEU A 44 29.63 20.65 -9.97
C LEU A 44 30.52 21.72 -9.33
N SER A 45 30.00 22.39 -8.30
CA SER A 45 30.72 23.44 -7.58
C SER A 45 31.88 22.88 -6.74
N GLY A 46 31.64 21.76 -6.06
CA GLY A 46 32.64 21.02 -5.30
C GLY A 46 33.78 20.53 -6.18
N HIS A 47 33.48 19.98 -7.36
CA HIS A 47 34.45 19.51 -8.34
C HIS A 47 35.41 20.64 -8.75
N ALA A 48 34.87 21.81 -9.13
CA ALA A 48 35.67 22.97 -9.50
C ALA A 48 36.56 23.46 -8.34
N LEU A 49 36.03 23.46 -7.11
CA LEU A 49 36.78 23.86 -5.92
C LEU A 49 37.88 22.86 -5.57
N LEU A 50 37.59 21.56 -5.63
CA LEU A 50 38.52 20.48 -5.28
C LEU A 50 39.64 20.37 -6.32
N TRP A 51 39.31 20.61 -7.59
CA TRP A 51 40.30 20.77 -8.66
C TRP A 51 41.24 21.94 -8.40
N ALA A 52 40.68 23.13 -8.14
CA ALA A 52 41.47 24.32 -7.86
C ALA A 52 42.37 24.10 -6.63
N PHE A 53 41.86 23.47 -5.58
CA PHE A 53 42.62 23.14 -4.38
C PHE A 53 43.75 22.14 -4.64
N ALA A 54 43.47 21.06 -5.38
CA ALA A 54 44.46 20.03 -5.69
C ALA A 54 45.63 20.58 -6.53
N VAL A 55 45.32 21.45 -7.50
CA VAL A 55 46.33 22.03 -8.39
C VAL A 55 47.07 23.20 -7.72
N GLN A 56 46.36 24.10 -7.05
CA GLN A 56 46.96 25.34 -6.53
C GLN A 56 47.61 25.17 -5.15
N VAL A 57 47.02 24.35 -4.28
CA VAL A 57 47.48 24.19 -2.89
C VAL A 57 48.32 22.93 -2.73
N LEU A 58 47.81 21.77 -3.17
CA LEU A 58 48.52 20.49 -3.02
C LEU A 58 49.59 20.26 -4.10
N LYS A 59 49.62 21.11 -5.13
CA LYS A 59 50.54 21.03 -6.29
C LYS A 59 50.57 19.64 -6.94
N PHE A 60 49.44 18.96 -6.94
CA PHE A 60 49.30 17.68 -7.64
C PHE A 60 49.40 17.88 -9.15
N SER A 61 49.88 16.85 -9.83
CA SER A 61 49.79 16.81 -11.29
C SER A 61 48.33 16.78 -11.71
N VAL A 62 48.05 17.32 -12.90
CA VAL A 62 46.70 17.40 -13.50
C VAL A 62 45.98 16.05 -13.46
N LEU A 63 46.72 14.95 -13.69
CA LEU A 63 46.18 13.59 -13.67
C LEU A 63 45.76 13.15 -12.25
N TRP A 64 46.60 13.35 -11.24
CA TRP A 64 46.29 12.97 -9.87
C TRP A 64 45.20 13.84 -9.25
N ALA A 65 45.15 15.13 -9.61
CA ALA A 65 44.03 15.99 -9.27
C ALA A 65 42.71 15.44 -9.85
N ALA A 66 42.68 15.09 -11.14
CA ALA A 66 41.48 14.54 -11.79
C ALA A 66 40.97 13.26 -11.11
N VAL A 67 41.88 12.33 -10.80
CA VAL A 67 41.55 11.06 -10.14
C VAL A 67 40.98 11.30 -8.73
N LEU A 68 41.55 12.24 -7.98
CA LEU A 68 41.08 12.58 -6.64
C LEU A 68 39.66 13.16 -6.67
N VAL A 69 39.40 14.13 -7.55
CA VAL A 69 38.07 14.74 -7.66
C VAL A 69 37.03 13.71 -8.11
N PHE A 70 37.36 12.89 -9.11
CA PHE A 70 36.47 11.82 -9.56
C PHE A 70 36.13 10.82 -8.45
N ALA A 71 37.10 10.43 -7.61
CA ALA A 71 36.87 9.52 -6.50
C ALA A 71 35.90 10.11 -5.45
N VAL A 72 36.06 11.39 -5.11
CA VAL A 72 35.17 12.09 -4.16
C VAL A 72 33.75 12.20 -4.73
N ASP A 73 33.62 12.55 -6.01
CA ASP A 73 32.32 12.66 -6.69
C ASP A 73 31.60 11.31 -6.75
N ALA A 74 32.32 10.23 -7.04
CA ALA A 74 31.76 8.87 -7.06
C ALA A 74 31.25 8.42 -5.68
N VAL A 75 31.98 8.74 -4.61
CA VAL A 75 31.55 8.44 -3.23
C VAL A 75 30.30 9.24 -2.86
N MET A 76 30.27 10.54 -3.18
CA MET A 76 29.11 11.38 -2.90
C MET A 76 27.87 10.93 -3.67
N ALA A 77 28.02 10.60 -4.97
CA ALA A 77 26.94 10.05 -5.78
C ALA A 77 26.38 8.75 -5.17
N LEU A 78 27.26 7.86 -4.70
CA LEU A 78 26.86 6.62 -4.03
C LEU A 78 26.12 6.89 -2.71
N LEU A 79 26.59 7.84 -1.89
CA LEU A 79 25.93 8.20 -0.63
C LEU A 79 24.52 8.78 -0.86
N PHE A 80 24.36 9.68 -1.82
CA PHE A 80 23.05 10.23 -2.17
C PHE A 80 22.08 9.15 -2.68
N LEU A 81 22.58 8.21 -3.48
CA LEU A 81 21.79 7.07 -3.96
C LEU A 81 21.32 6.17 -2.80
N LEU A 82 22.22 5.90 -1.83
CA LEU A 82 21.91 5.07 -0.66
C LEU A 82 20.92 5.75 0.29
N LEU A 83 21.08 7.06 0.53
CA LEU A 83 20.13 7.82 1.35
C LEU A 83 18.75 7.90 0.69
N GLY A 84 18.68 8.10 -0.63
CA GLY A 84 17.41 8.13 -1.37
C GLY A 84 16.61 6.83 -1.29
N ARG A 85 17.27 5.68 -1.14
CA ARG A 85 16.61 4.36 -1.01
C ARG A 85 15.98 4.09 0.35
N ARG A 86 16.32 4.83 1.41
CA ARG A 86 15.78 4.56 2.75
C ARG A 86 14.39 5.18 2.93
N SER A 87 13.33 4.40 2.67
CA SER A 87 11.96 4.77 3.07
C SER A 87 11.66 4.21 4.46
N ILE A 88 11.55 5.07 5.47
CA ILE A 88 11.07 4.68 6.80
C ILE A 88 9.54 4.72 6.78
N MET A 89 8.90 3.61 7.16
CA MET A 89 7.45 3.47 7.17
C MET A 89 6.86 4.40 8.23
N THR A 90 5.86 5.22 7.86
CA THR A 90 5.28 6.19 8.78
C THR A 90 4.33 5.49 9.76
N PRO A 91 4.24 5.96 11.02
CA PRO A 91 3.30 5.39 11.99
C PRO A 91 1.83 5.49 11.54
N ALA A 92 1.50 6.47 10.68
CA ALA A 92 0.18 6.59 10.07
C ALA A 92 -0.12 5.45 9.07
N GLU A 93 0.86 4.99 8.30
CA GLU A 93 0.69 3.87 7.36
C GLU A 93 0.56 2.54 8.11
N ILE A 94 1.27 2.38 9.22
CA ILE A 94 1.14 1.21 10.10
C ILE A 94 -0.30 1.12 10.65
N ARG A 95 -0.83 2.23 11.20
CA ARG A 95 -2.21 2.30 11.71
C ARG A 95 -3.25 2.01 10.62
N ALA A 96 -3.09 2.59 9.43
CA ALA A 96 -4.01 2.35 8.32
C ALA A 96 -4.00 0.88 7.85
N ARG A 97 -2.85 0.20 7.87
CA ARG A 97 -2.77 -1.24 7.58
C ARG A 97 -3.48 -2.07 8.63
N PHE A 98 -3.31 -1.75 9.91
CA PHE A 98 -4.03 -2.42 11.00
C PHE A 98 -5.55 -2.29 10.85
N GLU A 99 -6.07 -1.09 10.54
CA GLU A 99 -7.51 -0.87 10.31
C GLU A 99 -8.04 -1.67 9.11
N ARG A 100 -7.30 -1.69 7.99
CA ARG A 100 -7.66 -2.49 6.82
C ARG A 100 -7.71 -3.97 7.16
N ASP A 101 -6.70 -4.49 7.83
CA ASP A 101 -6.62 -5.92 8.15
C ASP A 101 -7.71 -6.33 9.14
N HIS A 102 -8.09 -5.45 10.08
CA HIS A 102 -9.22 -5.66 10.98
C HIS A 102 -10.55 -5.70 10.23
N ALA A 103 -10.80 -4.71 9.35
CA ALA A 103 -12.04 -4.63 8.58
C ALA A 103 -12.21 -5.82 7.61
N ILE A 104 -11.13 -6.28 6.97
CA ILE A 104 -11.15 -7.47 6.10
C ILE A 104 -11.48 -8.73 6.92
N ASN A 105 -10.91 -8.84 8.13
CA ASN A 105 -11.15 -9.99 8.98
C ASN A 105 -12.60 -10.05 9.49
N GLU A 106 -13.17 -8.90 9.88
CA GLU A 106 -14.59 -8.78 10.23
C GLU A 106 -15.50 -9.16 9.05
N LEU A 107 -15.15 -8.73 7.84
CA LEU A 107 -15.94 -9.05 6.64
C LEU A 107 -15.88 -10.55 6.31
N ARG A 108 -14.71 -11.18 6.46
CA ARG A 108 -14.57 -12.65 6.33
C ARG A 108 -15.38 -13.39 7.38
N GLN A 109 -15.35 -12.97 8.64
CA GLN A 109 -16.17 -13.57 9.70
C GLN A 109 -17.66 -13.40 9.43
N ALA A 110 -18.11 -12.22 8.99
CA ALA A 110 -19.50 -11.98 8.62
C ALA A 110 -19.93 -12.86 7.44
N MET A 111 -19.08 -13.04 6.43
CA MET A 111 -19.35 -13.96 5.31
C MET A 111 -19.40 -15.42 5.76
N ALA A 112 -18.47 -15.85 6.62
CA ALA A 112 -18.45 -17.21 7.17
C ALA A 112 -19.70 -17.49 8.02
N LEU A 113 -20.09 -16.57 8.90
CA LEU A 113 -21.34 -16.64 9.65
C LEU A 113 -22.55 -16.72 8.72
N THR A 114 -22.59 -15.88 7.68
CA THR A 114 -23.69 -15.93 6.70
C THR A 114 -23.72 -17.26 5.97
N ALA A 115 -22.58 -17.79 5.54
CA ALA A 115 -22.47 -19.08 4.86
C ALA A 115 -22.91 -20.24 5.76
N VAL A 116 -22.48 -20.26 7.02
CA VAL A 116 -22.89 -21.26 8.02
C VAL A 116 -24.39 -21.15 8.31
N THR A 117 -24.91 -19.94 8.52
CA THR A 117 -26.33 -19.71 8.78
C THR A 117 -27.18 -20.15 7.59
N THR A 118 -26.72 -19.90 6.36
CA THR A 118 -27.43 -20.31 5.13
C THR A 118 -27.32 -21.82 4.91
N ALA A 119 -26.17 -22.43 5.22
CA ALA A 119 -25.98 -23.87 5.16
C ALA A 119 -26.83 -24.63 6.19
N VAL A 120 -27.07 -24.04 7.37
CA VAL A 120 -27.94 -24.60 8.41
C VAL A 120 -29.42 -24.34 8.10
N ALA A 121 -29.75 -23.14 7.62
CA ALA A 121 -31.12 -22.76 7.25
C ALA A 121 -31.59 -23.38 5.93
N GLY A 122 -30.69 -23.79 5.05
CA GLY A 122 -31.02 -24.40 3.75
C GLY A 122 -31.76 -25.74 3.86
N PRO A 123 -31.26 -26.73 4.61
CA PRO A 123 -31.95 -28.00 4.86
C PRO A 123 -33.27 -27.81 5.61
N VAL A 124 -33.25 -26.99 6.67
CA VAL A 124 -34.42 -26.69 7.50
C VAL A 124 -35.49 -25.95 6.70
N GLY A 125 -35.10 -24.97 5.89
CA GLY A 125 -35.97 -24.20 5.00
C GLY A 125 -36.54 -25.04 3.85
N ARG A 126 -35.78 -26.02 3.31
CA ARG A 126 -36.31 -26.97 2.32
C ARG A 126 -37.35 -27.92 2.94
N GLN A 127 -37.14 -28.37 4.17
CA GLN A 127 -38.11 -29.22 4.87
C GLN A 127 -39.38 -28.44 5.25
N ALA A 128 -39.24 -27.25 5.83
CA ALA A 128 -40.36 -26.37 6.15
C ALA A 128 -41.12 -25.92 4.89
N GLY A 129 -40.40 -25.59 3.80
CA GLY A 129 -40.99 -25.23 2.52
C GLY A 129 -41.78 -26.37 1.88
N ARG A 130 -41.31 -27.62 1.96
CA ARG A 130 -42.07 -28.80 1.51
C ARG A 130 -43.32 -29.03 2.37
N ALA A 131 -43.23 -28.84 3.68
CA ALA A 131 -44.37 -28.97 4.58
C ALA A 131 -45.46 -27.93 4.28
N ILE A 132 -45.07 -26.67 4.10
CA ILE A 132 -45.97 -25.58 3.70
C ILE A 132 -46.57 -25.87 2.31
N TRP A 133 -45.75 -26.34 1.35
CA TRP A 133 -46.23 -26.70 0.02
C TRP A 133 -47.25 -27.85 0.04
N HIS A 134 -47.06 -28.84 0.90
CA HIS A 134 -48.03 -29.91 1.11
C HIS A 134 -49.35 -29.40 1.68
N ILE A 135 -49.31 -28.46 2.64
CA ILE A 135 -50.50 -27.84 3.22
C ILE A 135 -51.25 -27.00 2.18
N VAL A 136 -50.53 -26.19 1.40
CA VAL A 136 -51.12 -25.39 0.31
C VAL A 136 -51.75 -26.30 -0.74
N ARG A 137 -51.07 -27.39 -1.12
CA ARG A 137 -51.61 -28.41 -2.03
C ARG A 137 -52.85 -29.11 -1.46
N SER A 138 -52.90 -29.43 -0.18
CA SER A 138 -54.07 -30.10 0.41
C SER A 138 -55.27 -29.18 0.53
N VAL A 139 -55.05 -27.87 0.75
CA VAL A 139 -56.12 -26.87 0.83
C VAL A 139 -56.65 -26.49 -0.55
N PHE A 140 -55.80 -26.40 -1.58
CA PHE A 140 -56.20 -25.99 -2.93
C PHE A 140 -56.43 -27.15 -3.93
N GLY A 141 -55.91 -28.35 -3.66
CA GLY A 141 -56.02 -29.52 -4.54
C GLY A 141 -57.22 -30.43 -4.29
N GLY A 142 -58.04 -30.13 -3.27
CA GLY A 142 -59.15 -30.97 -2.82
C GLY A 142 -60.50 -30.77 -3.51
N LYS A 143 -60.56 -30.10 -4.68
CA LYS A 143 -61.84 -29.86 -5.37
C LYS A 143 -61.71 -30.18 -6.86
N GLY A 144 -61.87 -31.46 -7.20
CA GLY A 144 -62.02 -31.88 -8.59
C GLY A 144 -61.59 -33.32 -8.85
N ARG A 145 -62.36 -34.30 -8.37
CA ARG A 145 -62.49 -35.60 -9.07
C ARG A 145 -63.75 -36.34 -8.62
N VAL A 146 -64.63 -36.49 -9.62
CA VAL A 146 -65.79 -37.39 -9.81
C VAL A 146 -67.01 -37.10 -8.95
#